data_AF-A0A485K3N3-F1
#
_entry.id   AF-A0A485K3N3-F1
#
_cell.length_a   1.000
_cell.length_b   1.000
_cell.length_c   1.000
_cell.angle_alpha   90.00
_cell.angle_beta   90.00
_cell.angle_gamma   90.00
#
_symmetry.space_group_name_H-M   'P 1'
#
loop_
_entity.id
_entity.type
_entity.pdbx_description
1 polymer ?
#
loop_
_entity_poly.entity_id
_entity_poly.type
_entity_poly.pdbx_seq_one_letter_code
_entity_poly.pdbx_strand_id
1 'polypeptide(L)'
;MSAQLMKLHPILSNPIATTGLYSRTTTPSSDPIGCSFSATPNPTLLDKLRRNHKNQTTLYVQIDSGTVSMSNQGSTTTVATASNVHVALSGKKEVQIKVNEAPFVPYAFDCQLSAVEFVGTIHLIQHIETLKSNQSGVKDPHHDVVLLTQLQQTLQFATEMWSLALWSQLFPYSTLLESLQEAIESLKHNHVHHAKYLVDALYDHYYPHASINKVADNKNQIIYHRPSQVALLAAKLKAISVHFAKYI
;
A
#
# COMPACT_ATOMS: atom_id res chain seq x y z
N MET A 1 -17.95 5.45 -15.21
CA MET A 1 -16.68 4.72 -15.00
C MET A 1 -15.53 5.71 -15.12
N SER A 2 -14.74 5.93 -14.06
CA SER A 2 -13.64 6.91 -14.08
C SER A 2 -12.44 6.36 -14.84
N ALA A 3 -12.02 7.04 -15.91
CA ALA A 3 -10.90 6.67 -16.80
C ALA A 3 -9.54 6.52 -16.08
N GLN A 4 -9.43 6.95 -14.83
CA GLN A 4 -8.19 6.90 -14.05
C GLN A 4 -8.04 5.61 -13.24
N LEU A 5 -9.14 4.95 -12.84
CA LEU A 5 -9.08 3.62 -12.22
C LEU A 5 -8.60 2.54 -13.21
N MET A 6 -8.83 2.75 -14.52
CA MET A 6 -8.23 1.93 -15.57
C MET A 6 -6.70 1.98 -15.60
N LYS A 7 -6.03 2.91 -14.90
CA LYS A 7 -4.56 2.93 -14.79
C LYS A 7 -4.02 1.93 -13.76
N LEU A 8 -4.79 1.58 -12.73
CA LEU A 8 -4.43 0.51 -11.77
C LEU A 8 -4.77 -0.88 -12.31
N HIS A 9 -5.75 -0.96 -13.20
CA HIS A 9 -6.19 -2.22 -13.81
C HIS A 9 -5.04 -2.98 -14.51
N PRO A 10 -4.20 -2.40 -15.39
CA PRO A 10 -3.10 -3.14 -16.02
C PRO A 10 -2.02 -3.61 -15.03
N ILE A 11 -1.82 -2.89 -13.91
CA ILE A 11 -0.88 -3.29 -12.86
C ILE A 11 -1.39 -4.56 -12.13
N LEU A 12 -2.71 -4.69 -11.99
CA LEU A 12 -3.37 -5.75 -11.23
C LEU A 12 -3.85 -6.91 -12.11
N SER A 13 -4.15 -6.66 -13.37
CA SER A 13 -4.81 -7.62 -14.28
C SER A 13 -3.84 -8.38 -15.19
N ASN A 14 -2.53 -8.09 -15.14
CA ASN A 14 -1.55 -8.76 -16.00
C ASN A 14 -0.17 -8.96 -15.33
N PRO A 15 -0.04 -9.83 -14.30
CA PRO A 15 1.25 -10.10 -13.66
C PRO A 15 2.24 -10.85 -14.58
N ILE A 16 1.78 -11.47 -15.68
CA ILE A 16 2.58 -12.33 -16.57
C ILE A 16 3.14 -11.57 -17.79
N ALA A 17 2.57 -10.43 -18.18
CA ALA A 17 3.00 -9.70 -19.39
C ALA A 17 4.19 -8.74 -19.16
N THR A 18 4.64 -8.54 -17.93
CA THR A 18 5.73 -7.59 -17.60
C THR A 18 7.13 -8.19 -17.58
N THR A 19 7.29 -9.50 -17.82
CA THR A 19 8.61 -10.17 -17.87
C THR A 19 9.46 -9.82 -19.10
N GLY A 20 8.98 -8.96 -20.00
CA GLY A 20 9.65 -8.66 -21.27
C GLY A 20 10.21 -7.26 -21.50
N LEU A 21 10.02 -6.27 -20.60
CA LEU A 21 10.42 -4.88 -20.88
C LEU A 21 11.00 -4.16 -19.64
N TYR A 22 12.17 -4.62 -19.20
CA TYR A 22 13.18 -3.73 -18.59
C TYR A 22 13.93 -2.89 -19.65
N SER A 23 13.46 -2.89 -20.90
CA SER A 23 13.92 -1.96 -21.92
C SER A 23 12.95 -0.79 -22.03
N ARG A 24 13.40 0.35 -21.51
CA ARG A 24 13.15 1.71 -21.97
C ARG A 24 12.43 1.76 -23.34
N THR A 25 11.10 1.77 -23.35
CA THR A 25 10.31 2.19 -24.50
C THR A 25 9.23 3.16 -24.04
N THR A 26 9.44 4.39 -24.47
CA THR A 26 8.56 5.56 -24.47
C THR A 26 7.08 5.22 -24.63
N THR A 27 6.35 5.14 -23.52
CA THR A 27 4.94 5.54 -23.46
C THR A 27 4.87 7.04 -23.10
N PRO A 28 3.87 7.79 -23.56
CA PRO A 28 3.83 9.24 -23.37
C PRO A 28 3.75 9.55 -21.88
N SER A 29 4.80 10.19 -21.34
CA SER A 29 4.90 10.93 -20.07
C SER A 29 3.61 10.93 -19.23
N SER A 30 3.23 9.77 -18.66
CA SER A 30 2.08 9.70 -17.77
C SER A 30 2.59 9.94 -16.36
N ASP A 31 2.02 10.94 -15.68
CA ASP A 31 2.35 11.24 -14.29
C ASP A 31 2.30 9.94 -13.44
N PRO A 32 3.31 9.68 -12.58
CA PRO A 32 3.39 8.45 -11.78
C PRO A 32 2.21 8.31 -10.80
N ILE A 33 1.90 7.08 -10.38
CA ILE A 33 0.86 6.84 -9.36
C ILE A 33 1.57 6.59 -8.03
N GLY A 34 1.31 7.43 -7.04
CA GLY A 34 2.05 7.33 -5.79
C GLY A 34 1.49 8.18 -4.67
N CYS A 35 2.15 8.08 -3.52
CA CYS A 35 1.81 8.82 -2.32
C CYS A 35 3.07 9.53 -1.81
N SER A 36 2.95 10.84 -1.58
CA SER A 36 3.96 11.64 -0.89
C SER A 36 3.55 11.77 0.58
N PHE A 37 4.51 11.49 1.47
CA PHE A 37 4.39 11.60 2.90
C PHE A 37 5.48 12.47 3.46
N SER A 38 5.17 13.15 4.54
CA SER A 38 6.09 13.99 5.28
C SER A 38 6.39 13.35 6.62
N ALA A 39 7.67 13.20 6.93
CA ALA A 39 8.11 12.63 8.18
C ALA A 39 9.44 13.22 8.66
N THR A 40 9.68 13.18 9.96
CA THR A 40 10.93 13.62 10.59
C THR A 40 11.74 12.39 11.00
N PRO A 41 12.94 12.17 10.44
CA PRO A 41 13.83 11.08 10.85
C PRO A 41 14.38 11.34 12.26
N ASN A 42 14.53 10.28 13.06
CA ASN A 42 15.05 10.34 14.42
C ASN A 42 14.39 11.45 15.28
N PRO A 43 13.05 11.43 15.42
CA PRO A 43 12.31 12.51 16.05
C PRO A 43 12.65 12.60 17.54
N THR A 44 12.98 13.81 18.01
CA THR A 44 13.08 14.08 19.45
C THR A 44 11.69 14.16 20.09
N LEU A 45 11.60 14.15 21.42
CA LEU A 45 10.32 14.35 22.12
C LEU A 45 9.63 15.67 21.72
N LEU A 46 10.39 16.72 21.45
CA LEU A 46 9.86 18.01 21.00
C LEU A 46 9.33 17.93 19.56
N ASP A 47 9.97 17.13 18.70
CA ASP A 47 9.47 16.88 17.35
C ASP A 47 8.18 16.08 17.37
N LYS A 48 7.96 15.20 18.35
CA LYS A 48 6.68 14.49 18.46
C LYS A 48 5.50 15.41 18.83
N LEU A 49 5.78 16.58 19.41
CA LEU A 49 4.77 17.53 19.89
C LEU A 49 4.47 18.69 18.91
N ARG A 50 5.44 19.07 18.07
CA ARG A 50 5.30 20.20 17.13
C ARG A 50 4.63 19.76 15.82
N ARG A 51 3.96 20.69 15.13
CA ARG A 51 3.42 20.45 13.77
C ARG A 51 4.36 20.87 12.64
N ASN A 52 5.34 21.73 12.92
CA ASN A 52 6.32 22.21 11.94
C ASN A 52 7.72 21.76 12.33
N HIS A 53 8.32 20.88 11.52
CA HIS A 53 9.66 20.35 11.72
C HIS A 53 10.65 21.05 10.81
N LYS A 54 11.80 21.46 11.37
CA LYS A 54 12.90 22.05 10.58
C LYS A 54 13.63 21.00 9.71
N ASN A 55 13.53 19.72 10.08
CA ASN A 55 14.23 18.60 9.42
C ASN A 55 13.23 17.60 8.81
N GLN A 56 12.30 18.10 8.00
CA GLN A 56 11.27 17.27 7.36
C GLN A 56 11.85 16.56 6.14
N THR A 57 11.72 15.23 6.12
CA THR A 57 12.02 14.36 4.99
C THR A 57 10.72 14.04 4.26
N THR A 58 10.75 14.08 2.93
CA THR A 58 9.67 13.58 2.08
C THR A 58 9.91 12.13 1.73
N LEU A 59 8.96 11.26 2.05
CA LEU A 59 8.91 9.87 1.64
C LEU A 59 7.92 9.76 0.48
N TYR A 60 8.41 9.48 -0.72
CA TYR A 60 7.57 9.30 -1.90
C TYR A 60 7.54 7.83 -2.30
N VAL A 61 6.35 7.24 -2.23
CA VAL A 61 6.09 5.84 -2.55
C VAL A 61 5.41 5.78 -3.92
N GLN A 62 6.11 5.24 -4.91
CA GLN A 62 5.61 5.09 -6.27
C GLN A 62 5.07 3.66 -6.47
N ILE A 63 3.76 3.57 -6.65
CA ILE A 63 3.01 2.30 -6.69
C ILE A 63 3.20 1.59 -8.03
N ASP A 64 3.29 2.34 -9.12
CA ASP A 64 3.46 1.79 -10.48
C ASP A 64 4.84 1.15 -10.68
N SER A 65 5.91 1.77 -10.17
CA SER A 65 7.28 1.25 -10.25
C SER A 65 7.65 0.34 -9.07
N GLY A 66 6.90 0.36 -7.97
CA GLY A 66 7.24 -0.38 -6.75
C GLY A 66 8.47 0.16 -6.04
N THR A 67 8.72 1.47 -6.11
CA THR A 67 9.90 2.11 -5.52
C THR A 67 9.54 3.09 -4.41
N VAL A 68 10.39 3.16 -3.40
CA VAL A 68 10.34 4.16 -2.33
C VAL A 68 11.52 5.08 -2.48
N SER A 69 11.24 6.39 -2.52
CA SER A 69 12.27 7.42 -2.55
C SER A 69 12.17 8.31 -1.32
N MET A 70 13.33 8.66 -0.76
CA MET A 70 13.46 9.56 0.38
C MET A 70 14.18 10.82 -0.10
N SER A 71 13.61 11.99 0.17
CA SER A 71 14.16 13.28 -0.17
C SER A 71 14.29 14.15 1.07
N ASN A 72 15.47 14.73 1.28
CA ASN A 72 15.70 15.70 2.34
C ASN A 72 16.00 17.06 1.68
N GLN A 73 15.21 18.09 2.00
CA GLN A 73 15.34 19.44 1.44
C GLN A 73 15.38 19.49 -0.11
N GLY A 74 14.63 18.62 -0.78
CA GLY A 74 14.53 18.58 -2.24
C GLY A 74 15.63 17.76 -2.94
N SER A 75 16.59 17.22 -2.20
CA SER A 75 17.58 16.28 -2.74
C SER A 75 17.18 14.84 -2.41
N THR A 76 17.00 14.00 -3.44
CA THR A 76 16.74 12.56 -3.27
C THR A 76 17.98 11.88 -2.69
N THR A 77 17.86 11.38 -1.47
CA THR A 77 18.95 10.73 -0.73
C THR A 77 18.97 9.21 -0.91
N THR A 78 17.79 8.60 -1.09
CA THR A 78 17.66 7.14 -1.14
C THR A 78 16.56 6.75 -2.11
N VAL A 79 16.82 5.73 -2.94
CA VAL A 79 15.81 5.05 -3.75
C VAL A 79 15.97 3.55 -3.50
N ALA A 80 14.89 2.88 -3.11
CA ALA A 80 14.88 1.44 -2.84
C ALA A 80 13.66 0.78 -3.47
N THR A 81 13.80 -0.50 -3.85
CA THR A 81 12.67 -1.34 -4.24
C THR A 81 11.82 -1.70 -3.02
N ALA A 82 10.54 -1.96 -3.23
CA ALA A 82 9.61 -2.36 -2.17
C ALA A 82 10.11 -3.55 -1.34
N SER A 83 10.70 -4.55 -2.00
CA SER A 83 11.32 -5.73 -1.37
C SER A 83 12.33 -5.40 -0.28
N ASN A 84 13.04 -4.28 -0.41
CA ASN A 84 14.13 -3.91 0.46
C ASN A 84 13.72 -2.92 1.55
N VAL A 85 12.43 -2.56 1.63
CA VAL A 85 11.92 -1.58 2.61
C VAL A 85 11.05 -2.28 3.63
N HIS A 86 11.52 -2.40 4.87
CA HIS A 86 10.74 -2.95 5.97
C HIS A 86 10.16 -1.83 6.82
N VAL A 87 8.88 -1.93 7.14
CA VAL A 87 8.16 -0.92 7.94
C VAL A 87 7.42 -1.56 9.10
N ALA A 88 7.39 -0.87 10.23
CA ALA A 88 6.60 -1.26 11.39
C ALA A 88 6.06 -0.02 12.11
N LEU A 89 4.78 -0.05 12.50
CA LEU A 89 4.21 0.99 13.37
C LEU A 89 4.80 0.83 14.78
N SER A 90 5.43 1.89 15.30
CA SER A 90 6.08 1.95 16.62
C SER A 90 5.30 2.86 17.60
N GLY A 91 4.35 3.64 17.08
CA GLY A 91 3.44 4.45 17.88
C GLY A 91 2.38 5.13 17.00
N LYS A 92 1.57 6.02 17.58
CA LYS A 92 0.45 6.66 16.87
C LYS A 92 0.87 7.38 15.58
N LYS A 93 2.03 8.03 15.56
CA LYS A 93 2.53 8.76 14.39
C LYS A 93 3.92 8.29 13.96
N GLU A 94 4.40 7.19 14.53
CA GLU A 94 5.80 6.77 14.36
C GLU A 94 5.86 5.45 13.60
N VAL A 95 6.69 5.45 12.55
CA VAL A 95 7.00 4.25 11.76
C VAL A 95 8.50 4.01 11.85
N GLN A 96 8.90 2.80 12.20
CA GLN A 96 10.27 2.33 12.02
C GLN A 96 10.45 1.89 10.58
N ILE A 97 11.46 2.44 9.92
CA ILE A 97 11.78 2.13 8.52
C ILE A 97 13.20 1.57 8.45
N LYS A 98 13.35 0.37 7.88
CA LYS A 98 14.62 -0.23 7.51
C LYS A 98 14.70 -0.30 5.98
N VAL A 99 15.82 0.13 5.41
CA VAL A 99 16.08 0.09 3.95
C VAL A 99 17.33 -0.76 3.71
N ASN A 100 17.22 -1.77 2.85
CA ASN A 100 18.26 -2.78 2.64
C ASN A 100 18.71 -3.37 4.00
N GLU A 101 20.02 -3.55 4.21
CA GLU A 101 20.59 -4.06 5.46
C GLU A 101 20.87 -2.98 6.53
N ALA A 102 20.33 -1.77 6.37
CA ALA A 102 20.48 -0.71 7.36
C ALA A 102 19.72 -1.04 8.67
N PRO A 103 20.10 -0.45 9.82
CA PRO A 103 19.29 -0.53 11.02
C PRO A 103 17.93 0.17 10.84
N PHE A 104 16.95 -0.22 11.65
CA PHE A 104 15.66 0.48 11.71
C PHE A 104 15.86 1.92 12.20
N VAL A 105 15.30 2.87 11.46
CA VAL A 105 15.29 4.29 11.81
C VAL A 105 13.86 4.72 12.11
N PRO A 106 13.58 5.36 13.25
CA PRO A 106 12.24 5.88 13.56
C PRO A 106 11.95 7.17 12.77
N TYR A 107 10.75 7.25 12.22
CA TYR A 107 10.22 8.41 11.51
C TYR A 107 8.90 8.86 12.14
N ALA A 108 8.79 10.12 12.53
CA ALA A 108 7.53 10.72 12.98
C ALA A 108 6.81 11.41 11.81
N PHE A 109 5.58 10.98 11.52
CA PHE A 109 4.70 11.53 10.50
C PHE A 109 3.85 12.67 11.06
N ASP A 110 3.37 13.55 10.18
CA ASP A 110 2.54 14.70 10.55
C ASP A 110 1.27 14.28 11.33
N CYS A 111 0.65 13.17 10.90
CA CYS A 111 -0.54 12.60 11.54
C CYS A 111 -0.56 11.06 11.48
N GLN A 112 -1.37 10.47 12.34
CA GLN A 112 -1.53 9.01 12.43
C GLN A 112 -2.07 8.41 11.14
N LEU A 113 -3.02 9.10 10.50
CA LEU A 113 -3.58 8.70 9.21
C LEU A 113 -2.48 8.52 8.13
N SER A 114 -1.54 9.47 8.04
CA SER A 114 -0.42 9.39 7.10
C SER A 114 0.54 8.23 7.41
N ALA A 115 0.80 7.94 8.68
CA ALA A 115 1.64 6.81 9.09
C ALA A 115 1.02 5.46 8.67
N VAL A 116 -0.28 5.29 8.93
CA VAL A 116 -1.02 4.08 8.54
C VAL A 116 -1.11 3.95 7.02
N GLU A 117 -1.39 5.05 6.31
CA GLU A 117 -1.45 5.07 4.85
C GLU A 117 -0.10 4.73 4.22
N PHE A 118 1.01 5.25 4.77
CA PHE A 118 2.36 4.90 4.34
C PHE A 118 2.63 3.40 4.49
N VAL A 119 2.42 2.84 5.68
CA VAL A 119 2.64 1.41 5.95
C VAL A 119 1.75 0.54 5.05
N GLY A 120 0.47 0.91 4.91
CA GLY A 120 -0.44 0.23 4.00
C GLY A 120 0.03 0.25 2.55
N THR A 121 0.57 1.39 2.09
CA THR A 121 1.10 1.53 0.72
C THR A 121 2.34 0.65 0.52
N ILE A 122 3.28 0.62 1.48
CA ILE A 122 4.46 -0.24 1.42
C ILE A 122 4.07 -1.73 1.33
N HIS A 123 3.17 -2.19 2.19
CA HIS A 123 2.71 -3.57 2.14
C HIS A 123 2.05 -3.92 0.79
N LEU A 124 1.30 -2.99 0.18
CA LEU A 124 0.71 -3.21 -1.13
C LEU A 124 1.77 -3.39 -2.23
N ILE A 125 2.75 -2.50 -2.30
CA ILE A 125 3.79 -2.59 -3.34
C ILE A 125 4.65 -3.85 -3.18
N GLN A 126 4.92 -4.27 -1.94
CA GLN A 126 5.59 -5.54 -1.64
C GLN A 126 4.77 -6.76 -2.07
N HIS A 127 3.45 -6.71 -1.88
CA HIS A 127 2.55 -7.77 -2.35
C HIS A 127 2.54 -7.85 -3.88
N ILE A 128 2.41 -6.72 -4.57
CA ILE A 128 2.46 -6.65 -6.03
C ILE A 128 3.78 -7.20 -6.57
N GLU A 129 4.90 -6.86 -5.93
CA GLU A 129 6.22 -7.39 -6.32
C GLU A 129 6.29 -8.91 -6.15
N THR A 130 5.81 -9.44 -5.02
CA THR A 130 5.72 -10.90 -4.79
C THR A 130 4.82 -11.60 -5.82
N LEU A 131 3.70 -10.97 -6.20
CA LEU A 131 2.80 -11.53 -7.21
C LEU A 131 3.46 -11.60 -8.59
N LYS A 132 4.24 -10.57 -8.96
CA LYS A 132 5.01 -10.49 -10.22
C LYS A 132 6.17 -11.48 -10.27
N SER A 133 6.86 -11.68 -9.15
CA SER A 133 8.07 -12.52 -9.12
C SER A 133 7.78 -14.02 -9.21
N ASN A 134 6.51 -14.44 -9.08
CA ASN A 134 6.09 -15.85 -9.03
C ASN A 134 6.90 -16.71 -8.04
N GLN A 135 7.48 -16.07 -7.02
CA GLN A 135 8.36 -16.73 -6.05
C GLN A 135 7.63 -17.64 -5.07
N SER A 136 6.29 -17.56 -4.96
CA SER A 136 5.52 -18.53 -4.20
C SER A 136 5.39 -19.85 -5.00
N GLY A 137 6.46 -20.66 -4.97
CA GLY A 137 6.41 -22.08 -5.38
C GLY A 137 5.52 -22.95 -4.47
N VAL A 138 4.81 -22.32 -3.53
CA VAL A 138 3.85 -22.92 -2.63
C VAL A 138 2.60 -23.28 -3.41
N LYS A 139 2.33 -24.58 -3.55
CA LYS A 139 1.14 -25.11 -4.25
C LYS A 139 -0.11 -25.12 -3.37
N ASP A 140 0.06 -24.95 -2.07
CA ASP A 140 -1.02 -25.04 -1.08
C ASP A 140 -1.26 -23.67 -0.41
N PRO A 141 -2.43 -23.06 -0.60
CA PRO A 141 -2.75 -21.75 -0.04
C PRO A 141 -2.72 -21.71 1.49
N HIS A 142 -3.00 -22.83 2.17
CA HIS A 142 -2.94 -22.90 3.64
C HIS A 142 -1.52 -22.66 4.17
N HIS A 143 -0.51 -23.07 3.40
CA HIS A 143 0.90 -22.92 3.74
C HIS A 143 1.51 -21.63 3.16
N ASP A 144 0.73 -20.81 2.44
CA ASP A 144 1.21 -19.54 1.92
C ASP A 144 1.16 -18.44 2.99
N VAL A 145 2.29 -18.31 3.69
CA VAL A 145 2.52 -17.28 4.70
C VAL A 145 2.38 -15.87 4.11
N VAL A 146 2.70 -15.66 2.83
CA VAL A 146 2.58 -14.34 2.20
C VAL A 146 1.11 -13.96 2.07
N LEU A 147 0.27 -14.86 1.55
CA LEU A 147 -1.17 -14.61 1.43
C LEU A 147 -1.81 -14.30 2.80
N LEU A 148 -1.51 -15.12 3.81
CA LEU A 148 -2.01 -14.92 5.17
C LEU A 148 -1.55 -13.57 5.75
N THR A 149 -0.27 -13.25 5.60
CA THR A 149 0.31 -11.97 6.06
C THR A 149 -0.37 -10.78 5.39
N GLN A 150 -0.63 -10.85 4.08
CA GLN A 150 -1.26 -9.76 3.35
C GLN A 150 -2.73 -9.54 3.72
N LEU A 151 -3.46 -10.62 4.02
CA LEU A 151 -4.81 -10.51 4.60
C LEU A 151 -4.78 -9.84 5.97
N GLN A 152 -3.89 -10.27 6.87
CA GLN A 152 -3.73 -9.69 8.20
C GLN A 152 -3.34 -8.20 8.15
N GLN A 153 -2.38 -7.86 7.28
CA GLN A 153 -1.96 -6.47 7.06
C GLN A 153 -3.09 -5.61 6.47
N THR A 154 -3.94 -6.19 5.62
CA THR A 154 -5.11 -5.50 5.05
C THR A 154 -6.21 -5.30 6.10
N LEU A 155 -6.46 -6.29 6.97
CA LEU A 155 -7.34 -6.15 8.12
C LEU A 155 -6.83 -5.07 9.08
N GLN A 156 -5.54 -5.07 9.42
CA GLN A 156 -4.95 -4.04 10.29
C GLN A 156 -5.12 -2.64 9.68
N PHE A 157 -4.84 -2.50 8.39
CA PHE A 157 -5.05 -1.23 7.67
C PHE A 157 -6.52 -0.80 7.70
N ALA A 158 -7.45 -1.72 7.44
CA ALA A 158 -8.88 -1.44 7.46
C ALA A 158 -9.36 -1.02 8.85
N THR A 159 -8.92 -1.69 9.91
CA THR A 159 -9.26 -1.37 11.30
C THR A 159 -8.82 0.05 11.68
N GLU A 160 -7.60 0.43 11.34
CA GLU A 160 -7.09 1.78 11.59
C GLU A 160 -7.89 2.84 10.79
N MET A 161 -8.10 2.59 9.49
CA MET A 161 -8.86 3.50 8.62
C MET A 161 -10.34 3.60 9.01
N TRP A 162 -10.92 2.56 9.61
CA TRP A 162 -12.28 2.55 10.14
C TRP A 162 -12.56 3.73 11.07
N SER A 163 -11.56 4.06 11.89
CA SER A 163 -11.63 5.18 12.82
C SER A 163 -11.00 6.44 12.23
N LEU A 164 -9.77 6.36 11.71
CA LEU A 164 -8.97 7.54 11.34
C LEU A 164 -9.45 8.24 10.08
N ALA A 165 -9.97 7.49 9.11
CA ALA A 165 -10.53 8.00 7.87
C ALA A 165 -12.06 8.13 7.93
N LEU A 166 -12.64 7.97 9.13
CA LEU A 166 -14.08 8.04 9.38
C LEU A 166 -14.90 7.07 8.52
N TRP A 167 -14.33 5.93 8.11
CA TRP A 167 -15.06 4.94 7.31
C TRP A 167 -16.26 4.37 8.06
N SER A 168 -16.20 4.28 9.39
CA SER A 168 -17.36 3.95 10.24
C SER A 168 -18.56 4.87 10.01
N GLN A 169 -18.34 6.14 9.65
CA GLN A 169 -19.39 7.11 9.35
C GLN A 169 -19.79 7.09 7.88
N LEU A 170 -18.84 6.84 6.99
CA LEU A 170 -19.07 6.80 5.54
C LEU A 170 -19.75 5.51 5.08
N PHE A 171 -19.50 4.40 5.78
CA PHE A 171 -19.96 3.05 5.45
C PHE A 171 -20.53 2.34 6.69
N PRO A 172 -21.54 2.89 7.37
CA PRO A 172 -21.98 2.43 8.69
C PRO A 172 -22.53 1.00 8.73
N TYR A 173 -22.95 0.46 7.59
CA TYR A 173 -23.47 -0.90 7.45
C TYR A 173 -22.50 -1.85 6.73
N SER A 174 -21.26 -1.41 6.51
CA SER A 174 -20.27 -2.27 5.88
C SER A 174 -19.78 -3.34 6.85
N THR A 175 -19.68 -4.58 6.34
CA THR A 175 -19.12 -5.73 7.05
C THR A 175 -17.62 -5.90 6.80
N LEU A 176 -16.91 -4.81 6.44
CA LEU A 176 -15.52 -4.87 5.98
C LEU A 176 -14.59 -5.63 6.94
N LEU A 177 -14.66 -5.32 8.23
CA LEU A 177 -13.75 -5.90 9.22
C LEU A 177 -14.11 -7.36 9.49
N GLU A 178 -15.40 -7.65 9.61
CA GLU A 178 -15.95 -8.99 9.83
C GLU A 178 -15.63 -9.92 8.65
N SER A 179 -15.86 -9.46 7.43
CA SER A 179 -15.61 -10.23 6.21
C SER A 179 -14.10 -10.47 5.98
N LEU A 180 -13.23 -9.52 6.33
CA LEU A 180 -11.77 -9.73 6.28
C LEU A 180 -11.32 -10.75 7.34
N GLN A 181 -11.85 -10.66 8.56
CA GLN A 181 -11.58 -11.63 9.61
C GLN A 181 -12.06 -13.03 9.22
N GLU A 182 -13.27 -13.13 8.66
CA GLU A 182 -13.83 -14.39 8.17
C GLU A 182 -13.02 -14.97 7.01
N ALA A 183 -12.50 -14.14 6.11
CA ALA A 183 -11.62 -14.58 5.03
C ALA A 183 -10.30 -15.16 5.57
N ILE A 184 -9.72 -14.56 6.62
CA ILE A 184 -8.52 -15.09 7.30
C ILE A 184 -8.82 -16.46 7.92
N GLU A 185 -9.92 -16.59 8.65
CA GLU A 185 -10.30 -17.87 9.26
C GLU A 185 -10.62 -18.92 8.19
N SER A 186 -11.28 -18.54 7.11
CA SER A 186 -11.56 -19.42 5.98
C SER A 186 -10.28 -19.94 5.34
N LEU A 187 -9.27 -19.09 5.13
CA LEU A 187 -7.97 -19.50 4.63
C LEU A 187 -7.27 -20.50 5.57
N LYS A 188 -7.28 -20.25 6.89
CA LYS A 188 -6.71 -21.16 7.89
C LYS A 188 -7.41 -22.51 7.95
N HIS A 189 -8.68 -22.58 7.59
CA HIS A 189 -9.44 -23.84 7.53
C HIS A 189 -9.46 -24.43 6.10
N ASN A 190 -8.59 -23.96 5.20
CA ASN A 190 -8.48 -24.41 3.81
C ASN A 190 -9.76 -24.22 2.96
N HIS A 191 -10.59 -23.24 3.30
CA HIS A 191 -11.79 -22.84 2.55
C HIS A 191 -11.48 -21.68 1.59
N VAL A 192 -10.57 -21.94 0.65
CA VAL A 192 -9.95 -20.94 -0.24
C VAL A 192 -10.98 -20.24 -1.14
N HIS A 193 -11.95 -20.98 -1.69
CA HIS A 193 -13.02 -20.42 -2.52
C HIS A 193 -13.90 -19.44 -1.74
N HIS A 194 -14.24 -19.77 -0.48
CA HIS A 194 -15.03 -18.91 0.38
C HIS A 194 -14.26 -17.64 0.77
N ALA A 195 -12.99 -17.80 1.14
CA ALA A 195 -12.11 -16.66 1.43
C ALA A 195 -11.98 -15.72 0.23
N LYS A 196 -11.80 -16.26 -0.99
CA LYS A 196 -11.76 -15.46 -2.22
C LYS A 196 -13.09 -14.75 -2.47
N TYR A 197 -14.22 -15.45 -2.33
CA TYR A 197 -15.55 -14.87 -2.53
C TYR A 197 -15.77 -13.65 -1.62
N LEU A 198 -15.40 -13.74 -0.33
CA LEU A 198 -15.50 -12.64 0.61
C LEU A 198 -14.64 -11.44 0.17
N VAL A 199 -13.40 -11.69 -0.25
CA VAL A 199 -12.49 -10.62 -0.72
C VAL A 199 -12.99 -9.97 -2.02
N ASP A 200 -13.51 -10.75 -2.96
CA ASP A 200 -14.09 -10.24 -4.21
C ASP A 200 -15.31 -9.37 -3.92
N ALA A 201 -16.21 -9.82 -3.05
CA ALA A 201 -17.40 -9.06 -2.67
C ALA A 201 -17.03 -7.71 -2.02
N LEU A 202 -16.02 -7.68 -1.16
CA LEU A 202 -15.49 -6.44 -0.60
C LEU A 202 -14.88 -5.54 -1.67
N TYR A 203 -14.11 -6.10 -2.61
CA TYR A 203 -13.55 -5.33 -3.72
C TYR A 203 -14.66 -4.67 -4.54
N ASP A 204 -15.67 -5.43 -4.94
CA ASP A 204 -16.79 -4.92 -5.74
C ASP A 204 -17.60 -3.85 -5.00
N HIS A 205 -17.71 -3.94 -3.67
CA HIS A 205 -18.37 -2.93 -2.85
C HIS A 205 -17.57 -1.62 -2.78
N TYR A 206 -16.24 -1.69 -2.58
CA TYR A 206 -15.41 -0.50 -2.34
C TYR A 206 -14.83 0.13 -3.61
N TYR A 207 -14.66 -0.64 -4.68
CA TYR A 207 -14.09 -0.15 -5.95
C TYR A 207 -14.84 1.05 -6.55
N PRO A 208 -16.19 1.10 -6.55
CA PRO A 208 -16.94 2.27 -7.05
C PRO A 208 -16.63 3.58 -6.30
N HIS A 209 -16.18 3.48 -5.05
CA HIS A 209 -15.82 4.61 -4.19
C HIS A 209 -14.34 5.00 -4.26
N ALA A 210 -13.53 4.23 -5.00
CA ALA A 210 -12.12 4.50 -5.21
C ALA A 210 -11.93 5.71 -6.14
N SER A 211 -10.99 6.60 -5.78
CA SER A 211 -10.65 7.77 -6.59
C SER A 211 -9.14 7.96 -6.66
N ILE A 212 -8.67 8.55 -7.75
CA ILE A 212 -7.27 8.87 -7.97
C ILE A 212 -7.21 10.33 -8.39
N ASN A 213 -6.54 11.17 -7.60
CA ASN A 213 -6.49 12.60 -7.82
C ASN A 213 -5.12 13.02 -8.34
N LYS A 214 -5.08 13.92 -9.32
CA LYS A 214 -3.82 14.54 -9.75
C LYS A 214 -3.39 15.57 -8.71
N VAL A 215 -2.18 15.43 -8.19
CA VAL A 215 -1.58 16.27 -7.16
C VAL A 215 -0.27 16.84 -7.68
N ALA A 216 -0.06 18.13 -7.45
CA ALA A 216 1.23 18.78 -7.66
C ALA A 216 1.88 19.03 -6.30
N ASP A 217 3.02 18.40 -6.05
CA ASP A 217 3.83 18.69 -4.86
C ASP A 217 4.72 19.89 -5.16
N ASN A 218 4.27 21.07 -4.74
CA ASN A 218 4.98 22.33 -4.95
C ASN A 218 6.39 22.34 -4.35
N LYS A 219 6.70 21.48 -3.37
CA LYS A 219 8.03 21.43 -2.74
C LYS A 219 9.05 20.69 -3.62
N ASN A 220 8.62 19.64 -4.32
CA ASN A 220 9.49 18.78 -5.10
C ASN A 220 9.29 18.93 -6.62
N GLN A 221 8.36 19.79 -7.05
CA GLN A 221 7.96 19.97 -8.45
C GLN A 221 7.51 18.66 -9.13
N ILE A 222 7.03 17.69 -8.35
CA ILE A 222 6.54 16.40 -8.85
C ILE A 222 5.03 16.49 -9.03
N ILE A 223 4.57 16.18 -10.23
CA ILE A 223 3.16 15.96 -10.53
C ILE A 223 2.93 14.45 -10.50
N TYR A 224 1.97 13.99 -9.69
CA TYR A 224 1.65 12.58 -9.57
C TYR A 224 0.15 12.35 -9.32
N HIS A 225 -0.29 11.11 -9.50
CA HIS A 225 -1.64 10.67 -9.26
C HIS A 225 -1.73 9.98 -7.88
N ARG A 226 -2.38 10.62 -6.91
CA ARG A 226 -2.57 10.10 -5.56
C ARG A 226 -3.84 9.25 -5.46
N PRO A 227 -3.78 7.95 -5.12
CA PRO A 227 -4.96 7.19 -4.78
C PRO A 227 -5.59 7.68 -3.46
N SER A 228 -6.92 7.66 -3.37
CA SER A 228 -7.60 7.80 -2.09
C SER A 228 -7.34 6.58 -1.19
N GLN A 229 -7.59 6.71 0.11
CA GLN A 229 -7.43 5.58 1.04
C GLN A 229 -8.35 4.40 0.67
N VAL A 230 -9.54 4.69 0.14
CA VAL A 230 -10.46 3.67 -0.39
C VAL A 230 -9.91 3.03 -1.67
N ALA A 231 -9.25 3.81 -2.54
CA ALA A 231 -8.55 3.23 -3.69
C ALA A 231 -7.38 2.33 -3.27
N LEU A 232 -6.66 2.68 -2.20
CA LEU A 232 -5.62 1.84 -1.63
C LEU A 232 -6.19 0.53 -1.05
N LEU A 233 -7.33 0.59 -0.35
CA LEU A 233 -8.06 -0.61 0.10
C LEU A 233 -8.47 -1.49 -1.09
N ALA A 234 -9.11 -0.90 -2.10
CA ALA A 234 -9.55 -1.64 -3.28
C ALA A 234 -8.36 -2.30 -4.02
N ALA A 235 -7.21 -1.62 -4.10
CA ALA A 235 -6.00 -2.18 -4.68
C ALA A 235 -5.46 -3.37 -3.86
N LYS A 236 -5.47 -3.29 -2.52
CA LYS A 236 -5.11 -4.40 -1.62
C LYS A 236 -6.03 -5.59 -1.80
N LEU A 237 -7.35 -5.37 -1.77
CA LEU A 237 -8.35 -6.43 -1.97
C LEU A 237 -8.17 -7.10 -3.34
N LYS A 238 -7.92 -6.31 -4.39
CA LYS A 238 -7.68 -6.86 -5.73
C LYS A 238 -6.39 -7.67 -5.79
N ALA A 239 -5.30 -7.22 -5.17
CA ALA A 239 -4.05 -7.98 -5.11
C ALA A 239 -4.24 -9.31 -4.39
N ILE A 240 -5.00 -9.34 -3.28
CA ILE A 240 -5.35 -10.56 -2.56
C ILE A 240 -6.24 -11.49 -3.41
N SER A 241 -7.24 -10.95 -4.10
CA SER A 241 -8.09 -11.71 -5.03
C SER A 241 -7.27 -12.39 -6.14
N VAL A 242 -6.32 -11.65 -6.73
CA VAL A 242 -5.37 -12.19 -7.72
C VAL A 242 -4.46 -13.25 -7.09
N HIS A 243 -4.07 -13.09 -5.83
CA HIS A 243 -3.28 -14.09 -5.13
C HIS A 243 -4.06 -15.39 -4.93
N PHE A 244 -5.32 -15.32 -4.49
CA PHE A 244 -6.20 -16.47 -4.39
C PHE A 244 -6.40 -17.20 -5.71
N ALA A 245 -6.48 -16.46 -6.82
CA ALA A 245 -6.63 -17.05 -8.16
C ALA A 245 -5.42 -17.89 -8.61
N LYS A 246 -4.29 -17.89 -7.88
CA LYS A 246 -3.19 -18.82 -8.14
C LYS A 246 -3.50 -20.26 -7.68
N TYR A 247 -4.52 -20.43 -6.84
CA TYR A 247 -4.86 -21.69 -6.17
C TYR A 247 -6.18 -22.31 -6.63
N ILE A 248 -6.90 -21.63 -7.53
CA ILE A 248 -8.23 -22.01 -8.04
C ILE A 248 -8.15 -22.06 -9.56
#